data_AF-A0A349R090-F1
#
_entry.id   AF-A0A349R090-F1
#
_cell.length_a   1.000
_cell.length_b   1.000
_cell.length_c   1.000
_cell.angle_alpha   90.00
_cell.angle_beta   90.00
_cell.angle_gamma   90.00
#
_symmetry.space_group_name_H-M   'P 1'
#
loop_
_entity.id
_entity.type
_entity.pdbx_description
1 polymer ?
#
loop_
_entity_poly.entity_id
_entity_poly.type
_entity_poly.pdbx_seq_one_letter_code
_entity_poly.pdbx_strand_id
1 'polypeptide(L)'
;MACLWLVNVPVSATTIQVGKGQSVRTIKAGLAQAKSGDTVLVAAGVYKEGNIVIDKAIFLKGLGKPVLDGEKKYEPLSIKSPQVTVQGFLIQ
;
A
#
# COMPACT_ATOMS: atom_id res chain seq x y z
N MET A 1 26.81 -26.71 -19.17
CA MET A 1 27.29 -25.45 -18.57
C MET A 1 26.36 -24.34 -19.04
N ALA A 2 25.33 -24.00 -18.26
CA ALA A 2 24.34 -22.99 -18.64
C ALA A 2 24.78 -21.62 -18.10
N CYS A 3 25.07 -20.67 -18.99
CA CYS A 3 25.34 -19.28 -18.61
C CYS A 3 24.05 -18.63 -18.11
N LEU A 4 24.00 -18.30 -16.82
CA LEU A 4 22.96 -17.46 -16.24
C LEU A 4 23.15 -16.02 -16.74
N TRP A 5 22.32 -15.58 -17.69
CA TRP A 5 22.31 -14.20 -18.16
C TRP A 5 21.67 -13.29 -17.10
N LEU A 6 22.48 -12.50 -16.41
CA LEU A 6 22.00 -11.41 -15.57
C LEU A 6 21.54 -10.25 -16.46
N VAL A 7 20.25 -10.24 -16.80
CA VAL A 7 19.60 -9.08 -17.43
C VAL A 7 19.40 -7.99 -16.37
N ASN A 8 19.96 -6.81 -16.62
CA ASN A 8 19.82 -5.64 -15.76
C ASN A 8 18.46 -4.99 -16.02
N VAL A 9 17.42 -5.43 -15.31
CA VAL A 9 16.06 -4.85 -15.42
C VAL A 9 16.03 -3.57 -14.59
N PRO A 10 15.72 -2.40 -15.17
CA PRO A 10 15.58 -1.17 -14.40
C PRO A 10 14.42 -1.32 -13.39
N VAL A 11 14.75 -1.37 -12.10
CA VAL A 11 13.76 -1.28 -11.02
C VAL A 11 13.39 0.18 -10.84
N SER A 12 12.17 0.53 -11.21
CA SER A 12 11.57 1.83 -10.90
C SER A 12 10.48 1.62 -9.87
N ALA A 13 10.65 2.19 -8.67
CA ALA A 13 9.63 2.23 -7.65
C ALA A 13 8.81 3.53 -7.79
N THR A 14 7.53 3.40 -8.06
CA THR A 14 6.60 4.53 -8.17
C THR A 14 6.01 4.88 -6.81
N THR A 15 5.74 6.16 -6.57
CA THR A 15 4.99 6.60 -5.38
C THR A 15 3.60 7.06 -5.79
N ILE A 16 2.58 6.43 -5.21
CA ILE A 16 1.16 6.75 -5.45
C ILE A 16 0.64 7.53 -4.23
N GLN A 17 0.26 8.78 -4.46
CA GLN A 17 -0.31 9.66 -3.42
C GLN A 17 -1.79 9.35 -3.24
N VAL A 18 -2.17 8.96 -2.02
CA VAL A 18 -3.55 8.65 -1.65
C VAL A 18 -4.05 9.63 -0.60
N GLY A 19 -5.24 10.19 -0.81
CA GLY A 19 -5.96 10.86 0.26
C GLY A 19 -6.95 11.93 -0.21
N LYS A 20 -7.53 12.64 0.75
CA LYS A 20 -8.50 13.71 0.47
C LYS A 20 -7.80 14.84 -0.30
N GLY A 21 -8.31 15.18 -1.48
CA GLY A 21 -7.73 16.20 -2.37
C GLY A 21 -6.66 15.70 -3.35
N GLN A 22 -6.32 14.40 -3.30
CA GLN A 22 -5.47 13.76 -4.31
C GLN A 22 -6.31 13.15 -5.45
N SER A 23 -5.67 12.86 -6.58
CA SER A 23 -6.30 12.14 -7.70
C SER A 23 -6.75 10.74 -7.29
N VAL A 24 -6.00 10.08 -6.41
CA VAL A 24 -6.36 8.80 -5.81
C VAL A 24 -6.85 9.04 -4.39
N ARG A 25 -8.11 8.74 -4.11
CA ARG A 25 -8.75 9.11 -2.83
C ARG A 25 -8.79 7.97 -1.82
N THR A 26 -8.70 6.73 -2.27
CA THR A 26 -8.86 5.53 -1.43
C THR A 26 -7.60 4.67 -1.47
N ILE A 27 -7.33 3.98 -0.37
CA ILE A 27 -6.19 3.07 -0.23
C ILE A 27 -6.34 1.92 -1.22
N LYS A 28 -7.55 1.35 -1.36
CA LYS A 28 -7.81 0.29 -2.35
C LYS A 28 -7.51 0.71 -3.79
N ALA A 29 -7.85 1.94 -4.18
CA ALA A 29 -7.51 2.43 -5.51
C ALA A 29 -6.00 2.67 -5.69
N GLY A 30 -5.30 3.08 -4.63
CA GLY A 30 -3.84 3.17 -4.63
C GLY A 30 -3.18 1.80 -4.79
N LEU A 31 -3.65 0.80 -4.04
CA LEU A 31 -3.18 -0.59 -4.12
C LEU A 31 -3.47 -1.22 -5.49
N ALA A 32 -4.60 -0.91 -6.11
CA ALA A 32 -4.94 -1.38 -7.45
C ALA A 32 -3.97 -0.85 -8.52
N GLN A 33 -3.50 0.38 -8.38
CA GLN A 33 -2.52 1.01 -9.29
C GLN A 33 -1.07 0.57 -8.99
N ALA A 34 -0.77 0.23 -7.74
CA ALA A 34 0.56 -0.15 -7.31
C ALA A 34 1.03 -1.47 -7.91
N LYS A 35 2.29 -1.51 -8.33
CA LYS A 35 3.04 -2.71 -8.70
C LYS A 35 3.97 -3.12 -7.56
N SER A 36 4.49 -4.33 -7.61
CA SER A 36 5.48 -4.79 -6.64
C SER A 36 6.69 -3.86 -6.61
N GLY A 37 7.11 -3.45 -5.42
CA GLY A 37 8.17 -2.47 -5.18
C GLY A 37 7.67 -1.02 -5.01
N ASP A 38 6.43 -0.72 -5.37
CA ASP A 38 5.89 0.64 -5.27
C ASP A 38 5.60 1.05 -3.82
N THR A 39 5.49 2.37 -3.63
CA THR A 39 5.03 2.98 -2.39
C THR A 39 3.63 3.56 -2.58
N VAL A 40 2.71 3.19 -1.69
CA VAL A 40 1.42 3.87 -1.53
C VAL A 40 1.54 4.80 -0.35
N LEU A 41 1.65 6.11 -0.63
CA LEU A 41 1.80 7.15 0.39
C LEU A 41 0.42 7.72 0.73
N VAL A 42 -0.07 7.43 1.93
CA VAL A 42 -1.42 7.76 2.39
C VAL A 42 -1.38 9.00 3.27
N ALA A 43 -2.00 10.08 2.84
CA ALA A 43 -2.16 11.31 3.63
C ALA A 43 -3.09 11.09 4.83
N ALA A 44 -2.94 11.94 5.85
CA ALA A 44 -3.76 11.92 7.05
C ALA A 44 -5.25 11.95 6.72
N GLY A 45 -6.03 11.17 7.47
CA GLY A 45 -7.47 11.00 7.26
C GLY A 45 -7.98 9.73 7.92
N VAL A 46 -9.30 9.53 7.88
CA VAL A 46 -9.96 8.31 8.35
C VAL A 46 -10.44 7.52 7.14
N TYR A 47 -9.99 6.27 7.02
CA TYR A 47 -10.25 5.40 5.88
C TYR A 47 -11.11 4.23 6.33
N LYS A 48 -12.39 4.29 5.97
CA LYS A 48 -13.41 3.28 6.24
C LYS A 48 -13.64 2.45 4.97
N GLU A 49 -12.65 1.62 4.65
CA GLU A 49 -12.65 0.85 3.40
C GLU A 49 -12.96 -0.63 3.64
N GLY A 50 -13.44 -1.01 4.83
CA GLY A 50 -13.61 -2.39 5.24
C GLY A 50 -12.26 -3.12 5.28
N ASN A 51 -12.22 -4.36 4.80
CA ASN A 51 -10.97 -5.10 4.70
C ASN A 51 -10.10 -4.62 3.53
N ILE A 52 -8.89 -4.15 3.83
CA ILE A 52 -7.86 -3.80 2.85
C ILE A 52 -6.91 -4.99 2.70
N VAL A 53 -6.83 -5.56 1.50
CA VAL A 53 -5.95 -6.69 1.22
C VAL A 53 -4.69 -6.20 0.51
N ILE A 54 -3.51 -6.51 1.06
CA ILE A 54 -2.22 -6.32 0.41
C ILE A 54 -1.70 -7.66 -0.06
N ASP A 55 -1.74 -7.91 -1.37
CA ASP A 55 -1.38 -9.16 -2.03
C ASP A 55 -0.07 -9.09 -2.84
N LYS A 56 0.61 -7.94 -2.79
CA LYS A 56 1.85 -7.62 -3.50
C LYS A 56 2.89 -7.02 -2.56
N ALA A 57 4.17 -7.25 -2.84
CA ALA A 57 5.28 -6.69 -2.07
C ALA A 57 5.37 -5.17 -2.29
N ILE A 58 4.88 -4.36 -1.34
CA ILE A 58 4.83 -2.90 -1.44
C ILE A 58 5.13 -2.21 -0.10
N PHE A 59 5.35 -0.90 -0.18
CA PHE A 59 5.42 -0.02 0.98
C PHE A 59 4.11 0.75 1.13
N LEU A 60 3.28 0.39 2.10
CA LEU A 60 2.13 1.18 2.50
C LEU A 60 2.55 2.13 3.62
N LYS A 61 2.65 3.43 3.32
CA LYS A 61 3.22 4.43 4.24
C LYS A 61 2.21 5.53 4.56
N GLY A 62 1.94 5.74 5.84
CA GLY A 62 1.09 6.81 6.34
C GLY A 62 1.88 8.10 6.60
N LEU A 63 1.36 9.21 6.09
CA LEU A 63 1.82 10.57 6.36
C LEU A 63 0.86 11.22 7.35
N GLY A 64 1.33 11.57 8.55
CA GLY A 64 0.50 12.24 9.56
C GLY A 64 -0.47 11.32 10.31
N LYS A 65 -0.15 10.02 10.45
CA LYS A 65 -0.93 9.01 11.18
C LYS A 65 -2.36 8.82 10.66
N PRO A 66 -2.56 8.39 9.40
CA PRO A 66 -3.87 8.02 8.89
C PRO A 66 -4.49 6.89 9.72
N VAL A 67 -5.82 6.92 9.87
CA VAL A 67 -6.58 5.94 10.63
C VAL A 67 -7.20 4.93 9.66
N LEU A 68 -6.88 3.65 9.84
CA LEU A 68 -7.61 2.55 9.23
C LEU A 68 -8.71 2.15 10.22
N ASP A 69 -9.96 2.37 9.84
CA ASP A 69 -11.12 2.14 10.69
C ASP A 69 -11.90 0.94 10.17
N GLY A 70 -11.84 -0.17 10.90
CA GLY A 70 -12.58 -1.41 10.59
C GLY A 70 -14.05 -1.35 11.01
N GLU A 71 -14.50 -0.22 11.56
CA GLU A 71 -15.86 0.04 12.04
C GLU A 71 -16.38 -1.00 13.04
N LYS A 72 -15.47 -1.69 13.76
CA LYS A 72 -15.76 -2.86 14.61
C LYS A 72 -16.47 -4.01 13.88
N LYS A 73 -16.43 -4.00 12.54
CA LYS A 73 -17.09 -4.99 11.67
C LYS A 73 -16.10 -5.82 10.87
N TYR A 74 -14.94 -5.26 10.57
CA TYR A 74 -13.94 -5.85 9.69
C TYR A 74 -12.57 -5.87 10.35
N GLU A 75 -11.74 -6.83 9.97
CA GLU A 75 -10.29 -6.69 10.07
C GLU A 75 -9.87 -5.57 9.10
N PRO A 76 -9.30 -4.44 9.57
CA PRO A 76 -9.01 -3.29 8.70
C PRO A 76 -7.98 -3.60 7.60
N LEU A 77 -7.07 -4.56 7.85
CA LEU A 77 -5.94 -4.84 7.00
C LEU A 77 -5.55 -6.33 7.03
N SER A 78 -5.48 -6.98 5.88
CA SER A 78 -4.93 -8.33 5.72
C SER A 78 -3.72 -8.32 4.78
N ILE A 79 -2.59 -8.85 5.24
CA ILE A 79 -1.36 -8.96 4.45
C ILE A 79 -1.22 -10.39 3.95
N LYS A 80 -1.22 -10.58 2.62
CA LYS A 80 -1.18 -11.87 1.94
C LYS A 80 0.04 -12.06 1.04
N SER A 81 1.03 -11.19 1.15
CA SER A 81 2.27 -11.21 0.37
C SER A 81 3.48 -11.06 1.29
N PRO A 82 4.60 -11.74 0.99
CA PRO A 82 5.86 -11.43 1.66
C PRO A 82 6.35 -10.02 1.27
N GLN A 83 7.29 -9.48 2.05
CA GLN A 83 7.96 -8.20 1.75
C GLN A 83 7.01 -6.99 1.66
N VAL A 84 5.97 -7.00 2.49
CA VAL A 84 5.09 -5.85 2.70
C VAL A 84 5.59 -5.06 3.90
N THR A 85 5.72 -3.75 3.73
CA THR A 85 5.99 -2.82 4.83
C THR A 85 4.78 -1.93 5.05
N VAL A 86 4.27 -1.89 6.28
CA VAL A 86 3.19 -1.00 6.70
C VAL A 86 3.69 -0.12 7.82
N GLN A 87 3.67 1.20 7.63
CA GLN A 87 4.25 2.14 8.59
C GLN A 87 3.40 3.39 8.73
N GLY A 88 3.29 3.91 9.96
CA GLY A 88 2.76 5.25 10.21
C GLY A 88 1.23 5.34 10.22
N PHE A 89 0.53 4.26 10.55
CA PHE A 89 -0.93 4.21 10.66
C PHE A 89 -1.39 4.05 12.12
N LEU A 90 -2.61 4.50 12.38
CA LEU A 90 -3.41 4.08 13.53
C LEU A 90 -4.44 3.07 13.04
N ILE A 91 -4.70 2.03 13.82
CA ILE A 91 -5.65 0.96 13.48
C ILE A 91 -6.68 0.88 14.60
N GLN A 92 -7.97 0.90 14.27
CA GLN A 92 -9.08 0.84 15.22
C GLN A 92 -10.30 0.11 14.69
#